data_AF-A0A258KA13-F1
#
_entry.id   AF-A0A258KA13-F1
#
_cell.length_a   1.000
_cell.length_b   1.000
_cell.length_c   1.000
_cell.angle_alpha   90.00
_cell.angle_beta   90.00
_cell.angle_gamma   90.00
#
_symmetry.space_group_name_H-M   'P 1'
#
loop_
_entity.id
_entity.type
_entity.pdbx_description
1 polymer ?
#
loop_
_entity_poly.entity_id
_entity_poly.type
_entity_poly.pdbx_seq_one_letter_code
_entity_poly.pdbx_strand_id
1 'polypeptide(L)'
;MLVVAAYNGGAGRVRQAIRKSGSRDFWQLQYYLPEETRNHVKKFIATHYIFEGSGGWTTMTASETREQKQILADQKPVQLSPEEMEKTTVLEISGRYNSIIVANGLMLDIEQFSKWNPGFDKTLAEGKKYSMRLPKETASLFEARKNSLLMESVRALLDGTIAAK
;
A
#
# COMPACT_ATOMS: atom_id res chain seq x y z
N MET A 1 9.61 1.80 17.09
CA MET A 1 9.40 1.32 18.49
C MET A 1 9.94 2.24 19.59
N LEU A 2 11.19 2.75 19.52
CA LEU A 2 11.75 3.57 20.61
C LEU A 2 11.00 4.87 20.94
N VAL A 3 10.32 5.46 19.94
CA VAL A 3 9.46 6.64 20.14
C VAL A 3 8.30 6.31 21.08
N VAL A 4 7.64 5.17 20.87
CA VAL A 4 6.52 4.68 21.71
C VAL A 4 7.02 4.38 23.12
N ALA A 5 8.20 3.77 23.25
CA ALA A 5 8.82 3.55 24.56
C ALA A 5 9.15 4.87 25.29
N ALA A 6 9.63 5.89 24.57
CA ALA A 6 9.94 7.19 25.13
C ALA A 6 8.68 8.00 25.50
N TYR A 7 7.58 7.77 24.80
CA TYR A 7 6.29 8.38 25.11
C TYR A 7 5.75 7.90 26.47
N ASN A 8 5.80 6.60 26.75
CA ASN A 8 5.37 6.06 28.05
C ASN A 8 6.43 6.19 29.14
N GLY A 9 7.68 5.77 28.87
CA GLY A 9 8.74 5.68 29.89
C GLY A 9 9.61 6.93 30.02
N GLY A 10 9.50 7.88 29.09
CA GLY A 10 10.35 9.08 29.00
C GLY A 10 11.65 8.86 28.22
N ALA A 11 12.06 9.86 27.44
CA ALA A 11 13.26 9.79 26.59
C ALA A 11 14.56 9.56 27.38
N GLY A 12 14.65 10.09 28.61
CA GLY A 12 15.82 9.89 29.48
C GLY A 12 16.04 8.42 29.87
N ARG A 13 14.94 7.72 30.21
CA ARG A 13 14.99 6.29 30.56
C ARG A 13 15.36 5.43 29.35
N VAL A 14 14.80 5.74 28.19
CA VAL A 14 15.17 5.05 26.93
C VAL A 14 16.65 5.25 26.60
N ARG A 15 17.20 6.47 26.74
CA ARG A 15 18.64 6.71 26.56
C ARG A 15 19.50 5.91 27.54
N GLN A 16 19.05 5.75 28.79
CA GLN A 16 19.75 4.92 29.77
C GLN A 16 19.71 3.44 29.37
N ALA A 17 18.57 2.93 28.93
CA ALA A 17 18.43 1.55 28.43
C ALA A 17 19.30 1.29 27.20
N ILE A 18 19.40 2.24 26.27
CA ILE A 18 20.33 2.18 25.13
C ILE A 18 21.77 2.07 25.60
N ARG A 19 22.19 2.91 26.56
CA ARG A 19 23.56 2.86 27.11
C ARG A 19 23.85 1.53 27.81
N LYS A 20 22.89 0.96 28.54
CA LYS A 20 23.05 -0.31 29.26
C LYS A 20 23.07 -1.53 28.33
N SER A 21 22.25 -1.51 27.29
CA SER A 21 22.13 -2.62 26.32
C SER A 21 23.16 -2.57 25.20
N GLY A 22 23.77 -1.41 24.94
CA GLY A 22 24.61 -1.20 23.76
C GLY A 22 23.85 -1.20 22.44
N SER A 23 22.51 -1.24 22.46
CA SER A 23 21.67 -1.40 21.27
C SER A 23 20.58 -0.34 21.19
N ARG A 24 20.13 -0.05 19.97
CA ARG A 24 18.96 0.80 19.68
C ARG A 24 17.76 -0.05 19.22
N ASP A 25 17.91 -1.36 19.21
CA ASP A 25 16.84 -2.30 18.96
C ASP A 25 16.00 -2.46 20.24
N PHE A 26 14.70 -2.17 20.12
CA PHE A 26 13.77 -2.30 21.24
C PHE A 26 13.80 -3.72 21.82
N TRP A 27 13.89 -4.76 20.99
CA TRP A 27 13.83 -6.14 21.46
C TRP A 27 15.03 -6.52 22.33
N GLN A 28 16.19 -5.93 22.06
CA GLN A 28 17.42 -6.13 22.83
C GLN A 28 17.45 -5.29 24.11
N LEU A 29 16.99 -4.04 24.05
CA LEU A 29 17.03 -3.13 25.20
C LEU A 29 15.80 -3.20 26.12
N GLN A 30 14.72 -3.88 25.71
CA GLN A 30 13.48 -3.94 26.49
C GLN A 30 13.73 -4.41 27.92
N TYR A 31 14.68 -5.32 28.15
CA TYR A 31 15.00 -5.85 29.48
C TYR A 31 15.54 -4.80 30.46
N TYR A 32 15.99 -3.64 29.95
CA TYR A 32 16.44 -2.50 30.76
C TYR A 32 15.36 -1.42 30.92
N LEU A 33 14.15 -1.64 30.41
CA LEU A 33 12.98 -0.78 30.57
C LEU A 33 12.02 -1.33 31.63
N PRO A 34 11.25 -0.47 32.31
CA PRO A 34 10.17 -0.90 33.19
C PRO A 34 9.16 -1.78 32.46
N GLU A 35 8.55 -2.71 33.19
CA GLU A 35 7.58 -3.64 32.62
C GLU A 35 6.40 -2.93 31.93
N GLU A 36 5.91 -1.86 32.56
CA GLU A 36 4.85 -1.01 31.99
C GLU A 36 5.22 -0.52 30.58
N THR A 37 6.43 0.02 30.41
CA THR A 37 6.91 0.54 29.12
C THR A 37 7.09 -0.57 28.09
N ARG A 38 7.58 -1.75 28.50
CA ARG A 38 7.66 -2.91 27.60
C ARG A 38 6.28 -3.32 27.10
N ASN A 39 5.32 -3.43 28.02
CA ASN A 39 3.96 -3.85 27.73
C ASN A 39 3.20 -2.80 26.90
N HIS A 40 3.43 -1.52 27.15
CA HIS A 40 2.85 -0.43 26.35
C HIS A 40 3.27 -0.53 24.89
N VAL A 41 4.56 -0.75 24.61
CA VAL A 41 5.05 -0.94 23.24
C VAL A 41 4.46 -2.18 22.58
N LYS A 42 4.37 -3.31 23.30
CA LYS A 42 3.78 -4.56 22.77
C LYS A 42 2.29 -4.40 22.46
N LYS A 43 1.53 -3.73 23.33
CA LYS A 43 0.11 -3.40 23.10
C LYS A 43 -0.05 -2.52 21.88
N PHE A 44 0.78 -1.48 21.72
CA PHE A 44 0.75 -0.63 20.54
C PHE A 44 0.97 -1.43 19.24
N ILE A 45 1.96 -2.33 19.21
CA ILE A 45 2.23 -3.20 18.06
C ILE A 45 1.03 -4.10 17.76
N ALA A 46 0.45 -4.75 18.77
CA ALA A 46 -0.70 -5.63 18.60
C ALA A 46 -1.93 -4.87 18.08
N THR A 47 -2.23 -3.70 18.64
CA THR A 47 -3.33 -2.84 18.18
C THR A 47 -3.13 -2.43 16.74
N HIS A 48 -1.93 -1.98 16.36
CA HIS A 48 -1.62 -1.58 15.00
C HIS A 48 -1.78 -2.73 14.00
N TYR A 49 -1.33 -3.94 14.38
CA TYR A 49 -1.49 -5.14 13.56
C TYR A 49 -2.97 -5.52 13.38
N ILE A 50 -3.79 -5.42 14.42
CA ILE A 50 -5.23 -5.69 14.34
C ILE A 50 -5.94 -4.71 13.39
N PHE A 51 -5.59 -3.42 13.44
CA PHE A 51 -6.26 -2.41 12.62
C PHE A 51 -5.82 -2.40 11.15
N GLU A 52 -4.55 -2.72 10.86
CA GLU A 52 -4.00 -2.63 9.49
C GLU A 52 -3.91 -3.98 8.78
N GLY A 53 -4.18 -5.10 9.46
CA GLY A 53 -4.08 -6.46 8.91
C GLY A 53 -2.65 -6.92 8.59
N SER A 54 -1.69 -5.99 8.58
CA SER A 54 -0.26 -6.18 8.42
C SER A 54 0.45 -5.18 9.35
N GLY A 55 1.69 -5.48 9.77
CA GLY A 55 2.45 -4.53 10.59
C GLY A 55 2.74 -3.25 9.80
N GLY A 56 2.41 -2.08 10.35
CA GLY A 56 2.72 -0.80 9.72
C GLY A 56 4.19 -0.39 9.85
N TRP A 57 4.59 0.69 9.16
CA TRP A 57 5.97 1.25 9.16
C TRP A 57 6.58 1.39 10.56
N THR A 58 5.75 1.69 11.56
CA THR A 58 6.20 1.91 12.94
C THR A 58 6.55 0.63 13.70
N THR A 59 6.14 -0.53 13.15
CA THR A 59 6.40 -1.89 13.67
C THR A 59 7.56 -2.59 12.95
N MET A 60 8.03 -2.06 11.83
CA MET A 60 9.15 -2.60 11.09
C MET A 60 10.48 -2.31 11.79
N THR A 61 11.42 -3.24 11.67
CA THR A 61 12.81 -3.11 12.13
C THR A 61 13.58 -2.10 11.28
N ALA A 62 14.71 -1.63 11.80
CA ALA A 62 15.55 -0.66 11.08
C ALA A 62 16.08 -1.21 9.73
N SER A 63 16.28 -2.53 9.62
CA SER A 63 16.65 -3.21 8.38
C SER A 63 15.48 -3.23 7.39
N GLU A 64 14.31 -3.73 7.81
CA GLU A 64 13.11 -3.80 6.96
C GLU A 64 12.67 -2.40 6.48
N THR A 65 12.80 -1.39 7.36
CA THR A 65 12.52 0.01 7.04
C THR A 65 13.45 0.55 5.94
N ARG A 66 14.74 0.15 5.94
CA ARG A 66 15.71 0.59 4.94
C ARG A 66 15.45 -0.08 3.59
N GLU A 67 15.18 -1.38 3.61
CA GLU A 67 14.80 -2.14 2.41
C GLU A 67 13.52 -1.59 1.80
N GLN A 68 12.48 -1.34 2.59
CA GLN A 68 11.25 -0.76 2.08
C GLN A 68 11.46 0.68 1.58
N LYS A 69 12.33 1.48 2.20
CA LYS A 69 12.75 2.79 1.68
C LYS A 69 13.51 2.69 0.36
N GLN A 70 14.34 1.67 0.18
CA GLN A 70 15.04 1.42 -1.07
C GLN A 70 14.05 0.97 -2.16
N ILE A 71 13.12 0.07 -1.85
CA ILE A 71 12.03 -0.30 -2.76
C ILE A 71 11.19 0.92 -3.16
N LEU A 72 10.85 1.79 -2.21
CA LEU A 72 10.12 3.04 -2.48
C LEU A 72 10.95 4.07 -3.27
N ALA A 73 12.28 4.06 -3.14
CA ALA A 73 13.18 4.94 -3.88
C ALA A 73 13.47 4.41 -5.31
N ASP A 74 13.51 3.09 -5.47
CA ASP A 74 13.68 2.39 -6.75
C ASP A 74 12.36 2.28 -7.53
N GLN A 75 11.21 2.47 -6.86
CA GLN A 75 9.97 2.90 -7.48
C GLN A 75 10.16 4.31 -8.05
N LYS A 76 10.91 4.40 -9.14
CA LYS A 76 10.87 5.56 -10.03
C LYS A 76 9.40 5.83 -10.32
N PRO A 77 8.87 7.05 -10.09
CA PRO A 77 7.58 7.41 -10.65
C PRO A 77 7.67 7.04 -12.13
N VAL A 78 6.68 6.31 -12.64
CA VAL A 78 6.63 5.86 -14.03
C VAL A 78 6.74 7.13 -14.89
N GLN A 79 7.96 7.47 -15.30
CA GLN A 79 8.26 8.55 -16.22
C GLN A 79 7.89 7.97 -17.58
N LEU A 80 6.61 8.10 -17.91
CA LEU A 80 6.12 7.90 -19.27
C LEU A 80 6.95 8.83 -20.16
N SER A 81 7.49 8.28 -21.24
CA SER A 81 8.16 9.08 -22.26
C SER A 81 7.21 10.20 -22.72
N PRO A 82 7.71 11.40 -23.09
CA PRO A 82 6.88 12.47 -23.63
C PRO A 82 5.92 11.99 -24.75
N GLU A 83 6.35 11.00 -25.53
CA GLU A 83 5.57 10.36 -26.60
C GLU A 83 4.40 9.50 -26.07
N GLU A 84 4.57 8.84 -24.93
CA GLU A 84 3.53 8.02 -24.28
C GLU A 84 2.50 8.90 -23.56
N MET A 85 2.89 10.11 -23.12
CA MET A 85 1.97 11.11 -22.57
C MET A 85 1.02 11.70 -23.63
N GLU A 86 1.44 11.84 -24.88
CA GLU A 86 0.56 12.36 -25.93
C GLU A 86 -0.44 11.32 -26.44
N LYS A 87 -0.09 10.03 -26.41
CA LYS A 87 -0.96 8.93 -26.86
C LYS A 87 -1.89 8.39 -25.78
N THR A 88 -1.67 8.75 -24.52
CA THR A 88 -2.50 8.33 -23.39
C THR A 88 -3.39 9.47 -22.87
N THR A 89 -4.57 9.12 -22.38
CA THR A 89 -5.53 10.00 -21.73
C THR A 89 -5.73 9.52 -20.29
N VAL A 90 -5.96 10.46 -19.39
CA VAL A 90 -6.38 10.19 -18.01
C VAL A 90 -7.89 10.36 -17.91
N LEU A 91 -8.57 9.34 -17.40
CA LEU A 91 -10.02 9.32 -17.21
C LEU A 91 -10.34 9.09 -15.72
N GLU A 92 -11.21 9.92 -15.16
CA GLU A 92 -11.73 9.73 -13.80
C GLU A 92 -12.84 8.68 -13.81
N ILE A 93 -12.66 7.63 -13.02
CA ILE A 93 -13.65 6.57 -12.86
C ILE A 93 -14.01 6.37 -11.38
N SER A 94 -15.25 5.94 -11.17
CA SER A 94 -15.79 5.53 -9.88
C SER A 94 -16.60 4.25 -10.03
N GLY A 95 -16.51 3.36 -9.05
CA GLY A 95 -17.16 2.05 -9.07
C GLY A 95 -16.17 0.91 -8.84
N ARG A 96 -16.69 -0.28 -8.56
CA ARG A 96 -15.87 -1.47 -8.29
C ARG A 96 -15.45 -2.15 -9.59
N TYR A 97 -14.51 -1.54 -10.29
CA TYR A 97 -13.84 -2.19 -11.42
C TYR A 97 -12.70 -3.09 -10.95
N ASN A 98 -12.40 -4.09 -11.77
CA ASN A 98 -11.25 -4.97 -11.59
C ASN A 98 -10.26 -4.80 -12.75
N SER A 99 -8.96 -4.73 -12.44
CA SER A 99 -7.88 -4.54 -13.41
C SER A 99 -7.85 -5.61 -14.50
N ILE A 100 -8.07 -6.88 -14.16
CA ILE A 100 -8.05 -8.00 -15.10
C ILE A 100 -9.21 -7.89 -16.11
N ILE A 101 -10.41 -7.61 -15.61
CA ILE A 101 -11.61 -7.49 -16.45
C ILE A 101 -11.51 -6.27 -17.37
N VAL A 102 -11.01 -5.14 -16.85
CA VAL A 102 -10.79 -3.94 -17.66
C VAL A 102 -9.70 -4.18 -18.70
N ALA A 103 -8.57 -4.78 -18.33
CA ALA A 103 -7.49 -5.09 -19.28
C ALA A 103 -7.97 -6.03 -20.39
N ASN A 104 -8.63 -7.14 -20.03
CA ASN A 104 -9.19 -8.09 -20.99
C ASN A 104 -10.26 -7.45 -21.90
N GLY A 105 -11.13 -6.61 -21.33
CA GLY A 105 -12.19 -5.92 -22.06
C GLY A 105 -11.68 -4.89 -23.07
N LEU A 106 -10.46 -4.37 -22.85
CA LEU A 106 -9.76 -3.43 -23.72
C LEU A 106 -8.68 -4.09 -24.58
N MET A 107 -8.50 -5.41 -24.48
CA MET A 107 -7.40 -6.16 -25.12
C MET A 107 -6.02 -5.58 -24.79
N LEU A 108 -5.86 -5.10 -23.56
CA LEU A 108 -4.58 -4.62 -23.03
C LEU A 108 -3.90 -5.72 -22.24
N ASP A 109 -2.58 -5.73 -22.31
CA ASP A 109 -1.78 -6.56 -21.43
C ASP A 109 -1.91 -6.09 -19.97
N ILE A 110 -2.13 -7.03 -19.06
CA ILE A 110 -2.38 -6.74 -17.64
C ILE A 110 -1.13 -6.18 -16.96
N GLU A 111 0.07 -6.62 -17.36
CA GLU A 111 1.32 -6.12 -16.79
C GLU A 111 1.51 -4.65 -17.19
N GLN A 112 1.29 -4.32 -18.46
CA GLN A 112 1.31 -2.95 -18.95
C GLN A 112 0.23 -2.07 -18.28
N PHE A 113 -1.00 -2.57 -18.15
CA PHE A 113 -2.09 -1.85 -17.49
C PHE A 113 -1.77 -1.57 -16.02
N SER A 114 -1.28 -2.57 -15.29
CA SER A 114 -0.89 -2.43 -13.88
C SER A 114 0.30 -1.48 -13.70
N LYS A 115 1.21 -1.42 -14.68
CA LYS A 115 2.33 -0.47 -14.67
C LYS A 115 1.86 0.97 -14.84
N TRP A 116 0.87 1.22 -15.70
CA TRP A 116 0.30 2.54 -15.89
C TRP A 116 -0.67 2.96 -14.79
N ASN A 117 -1.31 1.99 -14.12
CA ASN A 117 -2.34 2.20 -13.11
C ASN A 117 -2.00 1.49 -11.78
N PRO A 118 -0.92 1.89 -11.09
CA PRO A 118 -0.56 1.29 -9.82
C PRO A 118 -1.64 1.58 -8.77
N GLY A 119 -2.03 0.55 -7.99
CA GLY A 119 -3.02 0.68 -6.92
C GLY A 119 -4.47 0.83 -7.39
N PHE A 120 -4.77 0.54 -8.66
CA PHE A 120 -6.12 0.58 -9.25
C PHE A 120 -7.15 -0.21 -8.43
N ASP A 121 -6.93 -1.51 -8.25
CA ASP A 121 -7.88 -2.40 -7.59
C ASP A 121 -8.13 -1.99 -6.14
N LYS A 122 -7.06 -1.63 -5.42
CA LYS A 122 -7.14 -1.22 -4.01
C LYS A 122 -7.96 0.06 -3.85
N THR A 123 -7.71 1.06 -4.69
CA THR A 123 -8.37 2.37 -4.59
C THR A 123 -9.86 2.27 -4.92
N LEU A 124 -10.22 1.46 -5.92
CA LEU A 124 -11.61 1.24 -6.30
C LEU A 124 -12.36 0.33 -5.33
N ALA A 125 -11.67 -0.63 -4.68
CA ALA A 125 -12.24 -1.42 -3.60
C ALA A 125 -12.63 -0.55 -2.39
N GLU A 126 -11.83 0.48 -2.09
CA GLU A 126 -12.13 1.50 -1.07
C GLU A 126 -13.31 2.43 -1.45
N GLY A 127 -13.84 2.32 -2.67
CA GLY A 127 -14.94 3.16 -3.16
C GLY A 127 -14.53 4.59 -3.50
N LYS A 128 -13.22 4.87 -3.55
CA LYS A 128 -12.68 6.17 -3.95
C LYS A 128 -12.67 6.30 -5.47
N LYS A 129 -12.68 7.54 -5.94
CA LYS A 129 -12.46 7.82 -7.36
C LYS A 129 -11.00 7.56 -7.73
N TYR A 130 -10.77 7.04 -8.92
CA TYR A 130 -9.44 6.75 -9.43
C TYR A 130 -9.23 7.42 -10.79
N SER A 131 -8.07 8.05 -10.98
CA SER A 131 -7.65 8.64 -12.25
C SER A 131 -6.88 7.59 -13.04
N MET A 132 -7.59 6.85 -13.90
CA MET A 132 -7.02 5.78 -14.71
C MET A 132 -6.39 6.35 -15.97
N ARG A 133 -5.20 5.87 -16.32
CA ARG A 133 -4.51 6.17 -17.58
C ARG A 133 -4.70 5.05 -18.59
N LEU A 134 -5.15 5.42 -19.78
CA LEU A 134 -5.38 4.52 -20.91
C LEU A 134 -4.90 5.15 -22.22
N PRO A 135 -4.50 4.36 -23.23
CA PRO A 135 -4.34 4.85 -24.60
C PRO A 135 -5.62 5.51 -25.13
N LYS A 136 -5.50 6.61 -25.89
CA LYS A 136 -6.64 7.35 -26.47
C LYS A 136 -7.57 6.45 -27.30
N GLU A 137 -6.99 5.50 -28.04
CA GLU A 137 -7.73 4.52 -28.84
C GLU A 137 -8.61 3.61 -27.98
N THR A 138 -8.11 3.19 -26.81
CA THR A 138 -8.86 2.35 -25.87
C THR A 138 -9.78 3.15 -24.94
N ALA A 139 -9.55 4.45 -24.79
CA ALA A 139 -10.36 5.31 -23.92
C ALA A 139 -11.80 5.41 -24.45
N SER A 140 -11.98 5.58 -25.77
CA SER A 140 -13.31 5.58 -26.39
C SER A 140 -14.01 4.23 -26.25
N LEU A 141 -13.27 3.12 -26.41
CA LEU A 141 -13.78 1.77 -26.20
C LEU A 141 -14.19 1.53 -24.74
N PHE A 142 -13.41 2.03 -23.79
CA PHE A 142 -13.71 1.96 -22.37
C PHE A 142 -14.98 2.73 -22.03
N GLU A 143 -15.14 3.96 -22.54
CA GLU A 143 -16.36 4.74 -22.32
C GLU A 143 -17.61 4.03 -22.86
N ALA A 144 -17.52 3.44 -24.05
CA ALA A 144 -18.62 2.67 -24.65
C ALA A 144 -18.98 1.41 -23.84
N ARG A 145 -18.00 0.72 -23.26
CA ARG A 145 -18.20 -0.53 -22.50
C ARG A 145 -18.23 -0.33 -20.99
N LYS A 146 -18.15 0.89 -20.49
CA LYS A 146 -17.99 1.23 -19.07
C LYS A 146 -18.97 0.50 -18.16
N ASN A 147 -20.26 0.54 -18.48
CA ASN A 147 -21.29 -0.11 -17.68
C ASN A 147 -21.19 -1.64 -17.71
N SER A 148 -20.83 -2.22 -18.85
CA SER A 148 -20.65 -3.66 -19.00
C SER A 148 -19.45 -4.15 -18.20
N LEU A 149 -18.31 -3.45 -18.28
CA LEU A 149 -17.10 -3.80 -17.53
C LEU A 149 -17.31 -3.67 -16.02
N LEU A 150 -18.06 -2.64 -15.59
CA LEU A 150 -18.44 -2.49 -14.19
C LEU A 150 -19.30 -3.66 -13.72
N MET A 151 -20.32 -4.03 -14.50
CA MET A 151 -21.22 -5.12 -14.14
C MET A 151 -20.48 -6.46 -14.07
N GLU A 152 -19.59 -6.73 -15.02
CA GLU A 152 -18.75 -7.93 -15.05
C GLU A 152 -17.77 -7.95 -13.87
N SER A 153 -17.15 -6.81 -13.54
CA SER A 153 -16.27 -6.66 -12.38
C SER A 153 -17.00 -6.93 -11.07
N VAL A 154 -18.19 -6.34 -10.90
CA VAL A 154 -19.02 -6.55 -9.71
C VAL A 154 -19.47 -8.01 -9.62
N ARG A 155 -19.87 -8.62 -10.73
CA ARG A 155 -20.29 -10.03 -10.76
C ARG A 155 -19.14 -10.96 -10.38
N ALA A 156 -17.95 -10.76 -10.93
CA ALA A 156 -16.79 -11.57 -10.60
C ALA A 156 -16.36 -11.44 -9.12
N LEU A 157 -16.58 -10.26 -8.52
CA LEU A 157 -16.39 -10.07 -7.08
C LEU A 157 -17.43 -10.83 -6.25
N LEU A 158 -18.70 -10.87 -6.68
CA LEU A 158 -19.77 -11.58 -5.97
C LEU A 158 -19.64 -13.09 -6.09
N ASP A 159 -19.20 -13.58 -7.25
CA ASP A 159 -19.03 -15.01 -7.54
C ASP A 159 -17.75 -15.59 -6.90
N GLY A 160 -16.90 -14.75 -6.29
CA GLY A 160 -15.68 -15.17 -5.60
C GLY A 160 -14.57 -15.71 -6.53
N THR A 161 -14.73 -15.57 -7.85
CA THR A 161 -13.75 -15.98 -8.86
C THR A 161 -12.47 -15.13 -8.82
N ILE A 162 -12.55 -13.94 -8.24
CA ILE A 162 -11.41 -13.05 -8.01
C ILE A 162 -11.22 -12.92 -6.50
N ALA A 163 -10.66 -13.97 -5.90
CA ALA A 163 -10.29 -13.92 -4.49
C ALA A 163 -9.24 -12.82 -4.28
N ALA A 164 -9.58 -11.82 -3.47
CA ALA A 164 -8.63 -10.89 -2.90
C ALA A 164 -7.60 -11.70 -2.09
N LYS A 165 -6.41 -11.86 -2.66
CA LYS A 165 -5.25 -12.43 -1.99
C LYS A 165 -4.32 -11.31 -1.55
#